data_AF-A0A959Y175-F1
#
_entry.id   AF-A0A959Y175-F1
#
_cell.length_a   1.000
_cell.length_b   1.000
_cell.length_c   1.000
_cell.angle_alpha   90.00
_cell.angle_beta   90.00
_cell.angle_gamma   90.00
#
_symmetry.space_group_name_H-M   'P 1'
#
loop_
_entity.id
_entity.type
_entity.pdbx_description
1 polymer ?
#
loop_
_entity_poly.entity_id
_entity_poly.type
_entity_poly.pdbx_seq_one_letter_code
_entity_poly.pdbx_strand_id
1 'polypeptide(L)'
;AKTSRNTFLGFGEAGALTDVLNLYLNVSWTFPSITDDVVGVLEDFLDNGGNLFIAGQDIGWDQSGDANAYGTAITQAFYSDYMHATYIADGSTANSSVTFEAGDLVFGNVPGSGINSVFGTNSYPEEIEPIAPAVPILRYNNPNKIGGLRVETGGYKLVYFGVGPEQMSDPAVAEAMVRLSHDWFYGIV
;
A
#
# COMPACT_ATOMS: atom_id res chain seq x y z
N ALA A 1 -14.04 -11.32 -3.17
CA ALA A 1 -14.84 -11.46 -1.94
C ALA A 1 -14.06 -10.82 -0.80
N LYS A 2 -14.72 -10.13 0.15
CA LYS A 2 -14.03 -9.62 1.35
C LYS A 2 -13.76 -10.76 2.33
N THR A 3 -12.60 -10.79 2.97
CA THR A 3 -12.20 -11.82 3.93
C THR A 3 -11.78 -11.19 5.26
N SER A 4 -11.85 -11.96 6.36
CA SER A 4 -11.36 -11.50 7.67
C SER A 4 -9.86 -11.82 7.83
N ARG A 5 -9.16 -11.15 8.75
CA ARG A 5 -7.77 -11.49 9.10
C ARG A 5 -7.63 -12.97 9.47
N ASN A 6 -8.48 -13.48 10.37
CA ASN A 6 -8.44 -14.88 10.79
C ASN A 6 -8.65 -15.85 9.61
N THR A 7 -9.54 -15.49 8.68
CA THR A 7 -9.76 -16.29 7.48
C THR A 7 -8.55 -16.25 6.53
N PHE A 8 -7.91 -15.10 6.38
CA PHE A 8 -6.69 -14.96 5.59
C PHE A 8 -5.54 -15.79 6.17
N LEU A 9 -5.33 -15.73 7.49
CA LEU A 9 -4.33 -16.56 8.19
C LEU A 9 -4.62 -18.05 7.99
N GLY A 10 -5.89 -18.46 8.10
CA GLY A 10 -6.30 -19.83 7.83
C GLY A 10 -6.03 -20.28 6.38
N PHE A 11 -6.03 -19.38 5.40
CA PHE A 11 -5.60 -19.71 4.04
C PHE A 11 -4.09 -19.98 3.96
N GLY A 12 -3.28 -19.17 4.66
CA GLY A 12 -1.83 -19.38 4.78
C GLY A 12 -1.51 -20.74 5.42
N GLU A 13 -2.11 -21.02 6.58
CA GLU A 13 -1.94 -22.29 7.31
C GLU A 13 -2.35 -23.52 6.48
N ALA A 14 -3.36 -23.38 5.63
CA ALA A 14 -3.85 -24.45 4.77
C ALA A 14 -3.06 -24.60 3.46
N GLY A 15 -2.06 -23.76 3.19
CA GLY A 15 -1.35 -23.72 1.90
C GLY A 15 -2.26 -23.31 0.74
N ALA A 16 -3.39 -22.64 1.01
CA ALA A 16 -4.39 -22.29 0.00
C ALA A 16 -3.95 -21.12 -0.90
N LEU A 17 -2.78 -20.53 -0.64
CA LEU A 17 -2.21 -19.43 -1.42
C LEU A 17 -1.24 -19.89 -2.51
N THR A 18 -0.91 -21.19 -2.61
CA THR A 18 0.12 -21.70 -3.55
C THR A 18 -0.13 -21.33 -5.01
N ASP A 19 -1.38 -21.36 -5.47
CA ASP A 19 -1.75 -20.99 -6.85
C ASP A 19 -2.27 -19.55 -6.97
N VAL A 20 -2.21 -18.77 -5.88
CA VAL A 20 -2.61 -17.36 -5.89
C VAL A 20 -1.42 -16.55 -6.40
N LEU A 21 -1.64 -15.76 -7.46
CA LEU A 21 -0.57 -14.94 -8.04
C LEU A 21 -0.52 -13.53 -7.44
N ASN A 22 -1.66 -12.99 -7.03
CA ASN A 22 -1.78 -11.58 -6.64
C ASN A 22 -2.71 -11.45 -5.42
N LEU A 23 -2.26 -10.70 -4.41
CA LEU A 23 -3.05 -10.29 -3.26
C LEU A 23 -3.37 -8.80 -3.32
N TYR A 24 -4.60 -8.44 -2.97
CA TYR A 24 -5.07 -7.06 -2.91
C TYR A 24 -5.60 -6.79 -1.50
N LEU A 25 -4.78 -6.10 -0.70
CA LEU A 25 -5.03 -5.79 0.70
C LEU A 25 -5.35 -4.31 0.86
N ASN A 26 -6.64 -3.96 0.95
CA ASN A 26 -7.02 -2.62 1.39
C ASN A 26 -7.14 -2.62 2.93
N VAL A 27 -6.12 -2.11 3.61
CA VAL A 27 -6.10 -1.92 5.07
C VAL A 27 -7.10 -0.85 5.49
N SER A 28 -7.35 0.13 4.60
CA SER A 28 -8.23 1.26 4.86
C SER A 28 -7.73 2.07 6.06
N TRP A 29 -8.46 2.13 7.17
CA TRP A 29 -7.99 2.71 8.43
C TRP A 29 -8.22 1.72 9.59
N THR A 30 -7.33 0.74 9.70
CA THR A 30 -7.44 -0.39 10.65
C THR A 30 -6.19 -0.50 11.52
N PHE A 31 -6.35 -0.80 12.80
CA PHE A 31 -5.25 -0.98 13.76
C PHE A 31 -5.33 -2.32 14.51
N PRO A 32 -4.21 -3.04 14.70
CA PRO A 32 -2.96 -2.88 13.96
C PRO A 32 -3.21 -3.03 12.46
N SER A 33 -2.54 -2.22 11.65
CA SER A 33 -2.64 -2.22 10.19
C SER A 33 -2.12 -3.54 9.61
N ILE A 34 -1.00 -4.03 10.16
CA ILE A 34 -0.40 -5.33 9.87
C ILE A 34 0.08 -5.92 11.20
N THR A 35 -0.01 -7.24 11.35
CA THR A 35 0.41 -7.99 12.55
C THR A 35 1.49 -9.01 12.18
N ASP A 36 2.29 -9.46 13.14
CA ASP A 36 3.41 -10.39 12.91
C ASP A 36 3.01 -11.69 12.18
N ASP A 37 1.81 -12.22 12.48
CA ASP A 37 1.26 -13.41 11.81
C ASP A 37 0.86 -13.13 10.34
N VAL A 38 0.31 -11.94 10.06
CA VAL A 38 0.02 -11.49 8.70
C VAL A 38 1.32 -11.27 7.93
N VAL A 39 2.34 -10.70 8.57
CA VAL A 39 3.68 -10.55 7.97
C VAL A 39 4.21 -11.90 7.54
N GLY A 40 4.19 -12.92 8.40
CA GLY A 40 4.68 -14.25 8.04
C GLY A 40 4.00 -14.83 6.79
N VAL A 41 2.68 -14.65 6.66
CA VAL A 41 1.95 -15.09 5.45
C VAL A 41 2.30 -14.25 4.22
N LEU A 42 2.50 -12.94 4.38
CA LEU A 42 2.85 -12.05 3.27
C LEU A 42 4.30 -12.25 2.79
N GLU A 43 5.25 -12.45 3.70
CA GLU A 43 6.65 -12.78 3.38
C GLU A 43 6.71 -14.09 2.59
N ASP A 44 6.08 -15.16 3.12
CA ASP A 44 6.01 -16.45 2.42
C ASP A 44 5.36 -16.31 1.03
N PHE A 45 4.32 -15.48 0.91
CA PHE A 45 3.64 -15.25 -0.37
C PHE A 45 4.52 -14.52 -1.39
N LEU A 46 5.20 -13.45 -0.97
CA LEU A 46 6.10 -12.66 -1.82
C LEU A 46 7.35 -13.47 -2.21
N ASP A 47 7.92 -14.24 -1.28
CA ASP A 47 9.09 -15.11 -1.54
C ASP A 47 8.79 -16.24 -2.53
N ASN A 48 7.52 -16.68 -2.59
CA ASN A 48 7.05 -17.65 -3.58
C ASN A 48 6.63 -17.01 -4.91
N GLY A 49 6.89 -15.71 -5.11
CA GLY A 49 6.66 -15.00 -6.36
C GLY A 49 5.26 -14.40 -6.53
N GLY A 50 4.49 -14.33 -5.44
CA GLY A 50 3.22 -13.61 -5.42
C GLY A 50 3.41 -12.09 -5.45
N ASN A 51 2.45 -11.34 -5.98
CA ASN A 51 2.48 -9.87 -6.01
C ASN A 51 1.49 -9.26 -5.03
N LEU A 52 1.84 -8.12 -4.42
CA LEU A 52 1.02 -7.48 -3.39
C LEU A 52 0.60 -6.06 -3.76
N PHE A 53 -0.70 -5.81 -3.79
CA PHE A 53 -1.25 -4.47 -3.65
C PHE A 53 -1.60 -4.24 -2.18
N ILE A 54 -1.15 -3.12 -1.61
CA ILE A 54 -1.54 -2.68 -0.27
C ILE A 54 -1.87 -1.18 -0.26
N ALA A 55 -2.98 -0.82 0.39
CA ALA A 55 -3.41 0.57 0.48
C ALA A 55 -4.15 0.89 1.79
N GLY A 56 -4.08 2.14 2.21
CA GLY A 56 -4.73 2.64 3.42
C GLY A 56 -4.00 3.85 3.98
N GLN A 57 -4.56 4.45 5.02
CA GLN A 57 -3.88 5.46 5.83
C GLN A 57 -3.33 4.82 7.12
N ASP A 58 -2.30 5.44 7.68
CA ASP A 58 -1.61 5.04 8.92
C ASP A 58 -0.95 3.66 8.90
N ILE A 59 -0.68 3.05 7.73
CA ILE A 59 0.07 1.79 7.65
C ILE A 59 1.52 2.02 8.10
N GLY A 60 2.19 3.02 7.55
CA GLY A 60 3.58 3.34 7.89
C GLY A 60 3.71 4.03 9.24
N TRP A 61 2.76 4.90 9.63
CA TRP A 61 2.72 5.44 10.99
C TRP A 61 2.62 4.33 12.02
N ASP A 62 1.77 3.33 11.76
CA ASP A 62 1.61 2.19 12.64
C ASP A 62 2.90 1.35 12.76
N GLN A 63 3.79 1.43 11.77
CA GLN A 63 5.12 0.77 11.80
C GLN A 63 6.24 1.72 12.24
N SER A 64 5.95 2.95 12.66
CA SER A 64 6.97 3.98 12.93
C SER A 64 7.79 3.76 14.21
N GLY A 65 7.29 2.92 15.13
CA GLY A 65 7.84 2.80 16.49
C GLY A 65 7.37 3.89 17.45
N ASP A 66 6.39 4.71 17.07
CA ASP A 66 5.70 5.61 18.00
C ASP A 66 5.09 4.83 19.18
N ALA A 67 5.04 5.43 20.37
CA ALA A 67 4.52 4.79 21.57
C ALA A 67 3.02 4.45 21.50
N ASN A 68 2.28 5.07 20.57
CA ASN A 68 0.86 4.81 20.32
C ASN A 68 0.62 3.94 19.07
N ALA A 69 1.67 3.58 18.35
CA ALA A 69 1.63 2.68 17.21
C ALA A 69 1.76 1.21 17.65
N TYR A 70 1.45 0.28 16.75
CA TYR A 70 1.47 -1.16 17.05
C TYR A 70 2.70 -1.88 16.47
N GLY A 71 3.59 -1.15 15.79
CA GLY A 71 4.74 -1.70 15.08
C GLY A 71 5.68 -2.50 15.98
N THR A 72 5.96 -3.73 15.56
CA THR A 72 6.96 -4.61 16.18
C THR A 72 8.25 -4.57 15.35
N ALA A 73 9.31 -5.19 15.84
CA ALA A 73 10.52 -5.37 15.03
C ALA A 73 10.26 -6.17 13.74
N ILE A 74 9.28 -7.09 13.75
CA ILE A 74 8.92 -7.91 12.59
C ILE A 74 8.18 -7.05 11.55
N THR A 75 7.15 -6.31 11.96
CA THR A 75 6.39 -5.48 11.03
C THR A 75 7.20 -4.30 10.50
N GLN A 76 8.12 -3.75 11.30
CA GLN A 76 9.08 -2.74 10.86
C GLN A 76 10.04 -3.28 9.80
N ALA A 77 10.58 -4.48 9.99
CA ALA A 77 11.45 -5.13 9.01
C ALA A 77 10.69 -5.42 7.71
N PHE A 78 9.46 -5.93 7.79
CA PHE A 78 8.62 -6.13 6.61
C PHE A 78 8.39 -4.82 5.83
N TYR A 79 8.12 -3.73 6.54
CA TYR A 79 7.89 -2.42 5.93
C TYR A 79 9.13 -1.89 5.18
N SER A 80 10.33 -2.06 5.72
CA SER A 80 11.56 -1.64 5.04
C SER A 80 12.04 -2.63 3.97
N ASP A 81 11.95 -3.93 4.24
CA ASP A 81 12.67 -4.96 3.48
C ASP A 81 11.82 -5.58 2.37
N TYR A 82 10.49 -5.67 2.56
CA TYR A 82 9.57 -6.20 1.55
C TYR A 82 8.72 -5.10 0.89
N MET A 83 8.21 -4.14 1.68
CA MET A 83 7.47 -3.02 1.11
C MET A 83 8.39 -1.95 0.51
N HIS A 84 9.69 -1.98 0.82
CA HIS A 84 10.68 -1.03 0.35
C HIS A 84 10.27 0.43 0.62
N ALA A 85 9.76 0.69 1.82
CA ALA A 85 9.22 1.98 2.22
C ALA A 85 9.95 2.52 3.45
N THR A 86 10.17 3.84 3.48
CA THR A 86 10.52 4.60 4.69
C THR A 86 9.33 5.49 5.04
N TYR A 87 8.85 5.43 6.28
CA TYR A 87 7.81 6.34 6.76
C TYR A 87 8.43 7.71 7.08
N ILE A 88 7.77 8.79 6.63
CA ILE A 88 8.23 10.17 6.80
C ILE A 88 7.33 10.95 7.75
N ALA A 89 6.02 10.93 7.49
CA ALA A 89 5.05 11.67 8.29
C ALA A 89 3.63 11.12 8.13
N ASP A 90 2.81 11.33 9.15
CA ASP A 90 1.44 10.86 9.28
C ASP A 90 0.50 11.49 8.24
N GLY A 91 0.94 12.62 7.68
CA GLY A 91 0.09 13.46 6.85
C GLY A 91 -0.99 14.16 7.67
N SER A 92 -1.92 14.79 6.96
CA SER A 92 -3.09 15.45 7.52
C SER A 92 -4.03 15.84 6.38
N THR A 93 -5.13 16.52 6.68
CA THR A 93 -6.00 17.16 5.67
C THR A 93 -5.28 18.17 4.77
N ALA A 94 -4.05 18.59 5.09
CA ALA A 94 -3.24 19.44 4.21
C ALA A 94 -2.79 18.70 2.93
N ASN A 95 -2.60 17.38 3.03
CA ASN A 95 -2.41 16.48 1.90
C ASN A 95 -3.81 16.19 1.33
N SER A 96 -4.27 17.03 0.40
CA SER A 96 -5.69 17.14 0.02
C SER A 96 -6.01 16.67 -1.39
N SER A 97 -4.99 16.39 -2.19
CA SER A 97 -5.13 15.78 -3.51
C SER A 97 -3.92 14.93 -3.84
N VAL A 98 -4.10 14.04 -4.80
CA VAL A 98 -3.07 13.18 -5.36
C VAL A 98 -2.79 13.54 -6.81
N THR A 99 -1.54 13.37 -7.24
CA THR A 99 -1.11 13.43 -8.64
C THR A 99 -0.18 12.26 -8.89
N PHE A 100 -0.38 11.53 -9.98
CA PHE A 100 0.49 10.42 -10.34
C PHE A 100 1.73 10.91 -11.09
N GLU A 101 2.82 10.17 -10.93
CA GLU A 101 4.11 10.51 -11.50
C GLU A 101 4.08 10.34 -13.01
N ALA A 102 4.06 11.45 -13.77
CA ALA A 102 3.92 11.43 -15.22
C ALA A 102 4.99 10.61 -15.96
N GLY A 103 6.16 10.40 -15.34
CA GLY A 103 7.24 9.57 -15.87
C GLY A 103 7.10 8.08 -15.56
N ASP A 104 6.15 7.69 -14.71
CA ASP A 104 5.90 6.28 -14.39
C ASP A 104 5.13 5.59 -15.52
N LEU A 105 5.61 4.41 -15.92
CA LEU A 105 5.06 3.67 -17.06
C LEU A 105 3.68 3.06 -16.77
N VAL A 106 3.37 2.81 -15.50
CA VAL A 106 2.13 2.13 -15.08
C VAL A 106 1.06 3.15 -14.77
N PHE A 107 1.37 4.14 -13.94
CA PHE A 107 0.40 5.08 -13.39
C PHE A 107 0.48 6.50 -13.97
N GLY A 108 1.48 6.82 -14.80
CA GLY A 108 1.74 8.20 -15.21
C GLY A 108 0.65 8.88 -16.05
N ASN A 109 -0.31 8.11 -16.57
CA ASN A 109 -1.47 8.64 -17.31
C ASN A 109 -2.74 8.77 -16.44
N VAL A 110 -2.70 8.41 -15.15
CA VAL A 110 -3.85 8.56 -14.26
C VAL A 110 -4.01 10.03 -13.88
N PRO A 111 -5.21 10.63 -14.05
CA PRO A 111 -5.44 12.01 -13.63
C PRO A 111 -5.34 12.14 -12.10
N GLY A 112 -5.09 13.36 -11.62
CA GLY A 112 -5.15 13.64 -10.19
C GLY A 112 -6.58 13.58 -9.65
N SER A 113 -6.71 13.37 -8.34
CA SER A 113 -7.98 13.39 -7.62
C SER A 113 -7.84 14.15 -6.30
N GLY A 114 -8.93 14.76 -5.82
CA GLY A 114 -9.02 15.18 -4.43
C GLY A 114 -9.08 13.96 -3.48
N ILE A 115 -8.77 14.20 -2.22
CA ILE A 115 -8.89 13.24 -1.12
C ILE A 115 -10.09 13.64 -0.26
N ASN A 116 -11.08 12.77 -0.16
CA ASN A 116 -12.24 12.89 0.72
C ASN A 116 -11.91 12.37 2.12
N SER A 117 -12.47 13.01 3.14
CA SER A 117 -12.46 12.48 4.50
C SER A 117 -13.62 11.50 4.68
N VAL A 118 -13.34 10.20 4.58
CA VAL A 118 -14.34 9.13 4.74
C VAL A 118 -14.41 8.57 6.15
N PHE A 119 -13.49 8.96 7.03
CA PHE A 119 -13.42 8.57 8.45
C PHE A 119 -13.76 9.73 9.38
N GLY A 120 -14.76 10.54 9.00
CA GLY A 120 -15.13 11.76 9.74
C GLY A 120 -14.08 12.85 9.56
N THR A 121 -13.53 13.38 10.66
CA THR A 121 -12.47 14.40 10.62
C THR A 121 -11.07 13.81 10.51
N ASN A 122 -10.94 12.48 10.55
CA ASN A 122 -9.67 11.77 10.54
C ASN A 122 -9.26 11.51 9.09
N SER A 123 -8.12 12.05 8.70
CA SER A 123 -7.57 11.94 7.35
C SER A 123 -6.06 12.04 7.44
N TYR A 124 -5.40 10.90 7.27
CA TYR A 124 -3.96 10.74 7.47
C TYR A 124 -3.29 10.13 6.23
N PRO A 125 -3.37 10.81 5.07
CA PRO A 125 -2.68 10.37 3.87
C PRO A 125 -1.17 10.52 4.08
N GLU A 126 -0.54 9.41 4.48
CA GLU A 126 0.81 9.35 5.00
C GLU A 126 1.85 9.60 3.92
N GLU A 127 2.97 10.14 4.36
CA GLU A 127 4.12 10.51 3.53
C GLU A 127 5.19 9.43 3.68
N ILE A 128 5.65 8.93 2.55
CA ILE A 128 6.60 7.81 2.47
C ILE A 128 7.74 8.16 1.52
N GLU A 129 8.88 7.49 1.65
CA GLU A 129 9.98 7.53 0.68
C GLU A 129 10.32 6.11 0.22
N PRO A 130 10.58 5.89 -1.08
CA PRO A 130 10.96 4.59 -1.59
C PRO A 130 12.41 4.21 -1.22
N ILE A 131 12.60 2.96 -0.85
CA ILE A 131 13.92 2.32 -0.73
C ILE A 131 14.16 1.57 -2.04
N ALA A 132 15.33 1.73 -2.68
CA ALA A 132 15.62 1.01 -3.93
C ALA A 132 15.40 -0.52 -3.76
N PRO A 133 14.74 -1.21 -4.72
CA PRO A 133 14.44 -0.78 -6.08
C PRO A 133 13.09 -0.06 -6.26
N ALA A 134 12.39 0.29 -5.17
CA ALA A 134 11.12 1.00 -5.27
C ALA A 134 11.28 2.37 -5.95
N VAL A 135 10.20 2.79 -6.61
CA VAL A 135 10.10 4.11 -7.25
C VAL A 135 8.79 4.78 -6.83
N PRO A 136 8.76 6.13 -6.73
CA PRO A 136 7.53 6.83 -6.41
C PRO A 136 6.55 6.73 -7.59
N ILE A 137 5.25 6.66 -7.29
CA ILE A 137 4.18 6.64 -8.30
C ILE A 137 3.09 7.69 -8.04
N LEU A 138 3.00 8.21 -6.81
CA LEU A 138 1.98 9.16 -6.40
C LEU A 138 2.56 10.21 -5.47
N ARG A 139 2.23 11.47 -5.73
CA ARG A 139 2.57 12.63 -4.90
C ARG A 139 1.31 13.34 -4.42
N TYR A 140 1.39 14.00 -3.28
CA TYR A 140 0.32 14.87 -2.80
C TYR A 140 0.37 16.25 -3.47
N ASN A 141 -0.58 17.13 -3.13
CA ASN A 141 -0.63 18.53 -3.59
C ASN A 141 0.67 19.32 -3.34
N ASN A 142 1.49 18.92 -2.37
CA ASN A 142 2.90 19.30 -2.33
C ASN A 142 3.72 18.26 -3.09
N PRO A 143 4.38 18.63 -4.21
CA PRO A 143 5.12 17.66 -5.03
C PRO A 143 6.34 17.06 -4.32
N ASN A 144 6.80 17.61 -3.19
CA ASN A 144 7.88 16.99 -2.42
C ASN A 144 7.40 15.86 -1.50
N LYS A 145 6.09 15.62 -1.41
CA LYS A 145 5.50 14.60 -0.56
C LYS A 145 4.99 13.44 -1.39
N ILE A 146 5.55 12.27 -1.18
CA ILE A 146 5.18 11.03 -1.88
C ILE A 146 4.16 10.29 -1.02
N GLY A 147 3.09 9.83 -1.67
CA GLY A 147 2.00 9.08 -1.04
C GLY A 147 1.81 7.67 -1.62
N GLY A 148 2.69 7.26 -2.54
CA GLY A 148 2.65 5.92 -3.09
C GLY A 148 3.91 5.54 -3.84
N LEU A 149 4.22 4.25 -3.82
CA LEU A 149 5.36 3.65 -4.49
C LEU A 149 4.99 2.33 -5.16
N ARG A 150 5.83 1.88 -6.09
CA ARG A 150 5.84 0.50 -6.56
C ARG A 150 7.24 -0.10 -6.49
N VAL A 151 7.29 -1.41 -6.28
CA VAL A 151 8.51 -2.21 -6.17
C VAL A 151 8.49 -3.27 -7.26
N GLU A 152 9.61 -3.43 -7.95
CA GLU A 152 9.85 -4.58 -8.83
C GLU A 152 11.19 -5.21 -8.46
N THR A 153 11.13 -6.43 -7.92
CA THR A 153 12.31 -7.22 -7.59
C THR A 153 12.49 -8.34 -8.62
N GLY A 154 13.51 -9.17 -8.45
CA GLY A 154 13.62 -10.41 -9.24
C GLY A 154 12.55 -11.47 -8.90
N GLY A 155 11.86 -11.33 -7.76
CA GLY A 155 10.89 -12.31 -7.25
C GLY A 155 9.44 -11.85 -7.31
N TYR A 156 9.16 -10.59 -7.00
CA TYR A 156 7.79 -10.08 -6.85
C TYR A 156 7.64 -8.62 -7.29
N LYS A 157 6.38 -8.22 -7.49
CA LYS A 157 5.95 -6.82 -7.63
C LYS A 157 5.09 -6.43 -6.44
N LEU A 158 5.22 -5.17 -6.03
CA LEU A 158 4.40 -4.59 -4.96
C LEU A 158 3.95 -3.18 -5.33
N VAL A 159 2.71 -2.84 -4.99
CA VAL A 159 2.20 -1.46 -5.06
C VAL A 159 1.70 -1.06 -3.68
N TYR A 160 2.18 0.08 -3.18
CA TYR A 160 1.78 0.64 -1.90
C TYR A 160 1.25 2.07 -2.09
N PHE A 161 0.05 2.32 -1.59
CA PHE A 161 -0.51 3.67 -1.44
C PHE A 161 -0.76 3.99 0.04
N GLY A 162 -0.15 5.06 0.54
CA GLY A 162 -0.40 5.65 1.87
C GLY A 162 -1.71 6.43 1.98
N VAL A 163 -2.65 6.14 1.08
CA VAL A 163 -4.02 6.66 1.07
C VAL A 163 -4.92 5.61 0.40
N GLY A 164 -6.10 5.40 0.94
CA GLY A 164 -7.03 4.38 0.43
C GLY A 164 -7.73 4.81 -0.87
N PRO A 165 -8.03 3.89 -1.81
CA PRO A 165 -8.84 4.19 -2.98
C PRO A 165 -10.25 4.68 -2.60
N GLU A 166 -10.79 4.26 -1.46
CA GLU A 166 -12.07 4.75 -0.92
C GLU A 166 -12.05 6.25 -0.56
N GLN A 167 -10.87 6.85 -0.42
CA GLN A 167 -10.71 8.28 -0.14
C GLN A 167 -10.64 9.11 -1.42
N MET A 168 -10.58 8.54 -2.62
CA MET A 168 -10.52 9.35 -3.84
C MET A 168 -11.87 10.03 -4.11
N SER A 169 -11.85 11.33 -4.38
CA SER A 169 -13.03 12.07 -4.81
C SER A 169 -13.52 11.66 -6.20
N ASP A 170 -12.61 11.25 -7.08
CA ASP A 170 -12.94 10.71 -8.39
C ASP A 170 -12.94 9.16 -8.34
N PRO A 171 -14.10 8.49 -8.51
CA PRO A 171 -14.16 7.04 -8.50
C PRO A 171 -13.38 6.39 -9.65
N ALA A 172 -13.16 7.08 -10.76
CA ALA A 172 -12.32 6.55 -11.85
C ALA A 172 -10.84 6.50 -11.46
N VAL A 173 -10.39 7.41 -10.59
CA VAL A 173 -9.03 7.37 -10.02
C VAL A 173 -8.91 6.23 -9.00
N ALA A 174 -9.91 6.06 -8.13
CA ALA A 174 -9.97 4.90 -7.22
C ALA A 174 -9.89 3.56 -7.98
N GLU A 175 -10.66 3.44 -9.06
CA GLU A 175 -10.63 2.26 -9.93
C GLU A 175 -9.26 2.08 -10.58
N ALA A 176 -8.67 3.15 -11.11
CA ALA A 176 -7.36 3.10 -11.76
C ALA A 176 -6.24 2.64 -10.82
N MET A 177 -6.26 3.06 -9.54
CA MET A 177 -5.30 2.59 -8.52
C MET A 177 -5.28 1.06 -8.43
N VAL A 178 -6.44 0.42 -8.41
CA VAL A 178 -6.54 -1.04 -8.28
C VAL A 178 -6.32 -1.74 -9.63
N ARG A 179 -6.95 -1.23 -10.69
CA ARG A 179 -6.90 -1.83 -12.03
C ARG A 179 -5.48 -1.83 -12.62
N LEU A 180 -4.74 -0.73 -12.48
CA LEU A 180 -3.39 -0.65 -13.05
C LEU A 180 -2.38 -1.47 -12.23
N SER A 181 -2.54 -1.56 -10.91
CA SER A 181 -1.77 -2.54 -10.11
C SER A 181 -2.02 -3.96 -10.61
N HIS A 182 -3.29 -4.31 -10.84
CA HIS A 182 -3.65 -5.61 -11.42
C HIS A 182 -3.00 -5.85 -12.78
N ASP A 183 -3.20 -4.92 -13.71
CA ASP A 183 -2.72 -5.06 -15.08
C ASP A 183 -1.18 -5.17 -15.11
N TRP A 184 -0.50 -4.41 -14.26
CA TRP A 184 0.96 -4.44 -14.15
C TRP A 184 1.48 -5.75 -13.52
N PHE A 185 0.80 -6.29 -12.51
CA PHE A 185 1.16 -7.59 -11.95
C PHE A 185 1.06 -8.72 -12.99
N TYR A 186 0.10 -8.64 -13.91
CA TYR A 186 -0.02 -9.58 -15.03
C TYR A 186 0.84 -9.24 -16.26
N GLY A 187 1.58 -8.12 -16.24
CA GLY A 187 2.42 -7.67 -17.37
C GLY A 187 1.62 -7.22 -18.60
N ILE A 188 0.41 -6.69 -18.39
CA ILE A 188 -0.49 -6.19 -19.44
C ILE A 188 -0.15 -4.74 -19.82
N VAL A 189 0.42 -3.98 -18.89
CA VAL A 189 0.89 -2.59 -19.04
C VAL A 189 2.36 -2.46 -18.72
#